data_AF-A0A3C1DTE4-F1
#
_entry.id   AF-A0A3C1DTE4-F1
#
_cell.length_a   1.000
_cell.length_b   1.000
_cell.length_c   1.000
_cell.angle_alpha   90.00
_cell.angle_beta   90.00
_cell.angle_gamma   90.00
#
_symmetry.space_group_name_H-M   'P 1'
#
loop_
_entity.id
_entity.type
_entity.pdbx_description
1 polymer ?
#
loop_
_entity_poly.entity_id
_entity_poly.type
_entity_poly.pdbx_seq_one_letter_code
_entity_poly.pdbx_strand_id
1 'polypeptide(L)' 'MAAARITLFTRPGCHLCDTAREVVNAVAAECAVGVQEVDITTDPD' A
#
# COMPACT_ATOMS: atom_id res chain seq x y z
N MET A 1 3.81 11.92 18.88
CA MET A 1 3.29 12.02 17.50
C MET A 1 3.34 10.63 16.90
N ALA A 2 2.26 10.18 16.25
CA ALA A 2 2.30 8.91 15.52
C ALA A 2 3.13 9.11 14.25
N ALA A 3 4.03 8.16 13.95
CA ALA A 3 4.73 8.16 12.68
C ALA A 3 3.72 8.00 11.53
N ALA A 4 3.91 8.76 10.45
CA ALA A 4 3.09 8.61 9.25
C ALA A 4 3.31 7.22 8.64
N ARG A 5 2.22 6.62 8.13
CA ARG A 5 2.23 5.29 7.47
C ARG A 5 1.22 5.25 6.34
N ILE A 6 1.46 4.39 5.36
CA ILE A 6 0.58 4.15 4.21
C ILE A 6 0.00 2.74 4.32
N THR A 7 -1.32 2.61 4.19
CA THR A 7 -1.98 1.32 3.96
C THR A 7 -2.41 1.25 2.50
N LEU A 8 -1.87 0.31 1.74
CA LEU A 8 -2.25 0.06 0.37
C LEU A 8 -3.21 -1.13 0.32
N PHE A 9 -4.47 -0.85 0.01
CA PHE A 9 -5.47 -1.88 -0.26
C PHE A 9 -5.30 -2.40 -1.69
N THR A 10 -5.27 -3.72 -1.82
CA THR A 10 -4.99 -4.42 -3.07
C THR A 10 -6.03 -5.51 -3.32
N ARG A 11 -6.09 -5.98 -4.56
CA ARG A 11 -6.90 -7.12 -4.97
C ARG A 11 -6.10 -8.00 -5.93
N PRO A 12 -6.11 -9.34 -5.78
CA PRO A 12 -5.50 -10.26 -6.73
C PRO A 12 -5.98 -10.00 -8.17
N GLY A 13 -5.03 -10.01 -9.11
CA GLY A 13 -5.29 -9.80 -10.54
C GLY A 13 -5.65 -8.36 -10.94
N CYS A 14 -5.47 -7.37 -10.05
CA CYS A 14 -5.72 -5.97 -10.38
C CYS A 14 -4.44 -5.27 -10.87
N HIS A 15 -4.32 -5.07 -12.18
CA HIS A 15 -3.18 -4.38 -12.79
C HIS A 15 -2.93 -2.96 -12.22
N LEU A 16 -3.99 -2.26 -11.80
CA LEU A 16 -3.86 -0.94 -11.18
C LEU A 16 -3.22 -1.01 -9.79
N CYS A 17 -3.46 -2.09 -9.04
CA CYS A 17 -2.84 -2.27 -7.73
C CYS A 17 -1.32 -2.49 -7.86
N ASP A 18 -0.86 -3.10 -8.95
CA ASP A 18 0.56 -3.28 -9.22
C ASP A 18 1.24 -1.94 -9.50
N THR A 19 0.65 -1.13 -10.39
CA THR A 19 1.13 0.24 -10.64
C THR A 19 1.08 1.10 -9.36
N ALA A 20 0.00 1.01 -8.59
CA ALA A 20 -0.14 1.75 -7.33
C ALA A 20 0.97 1.39 -6.34
N ARG A 21 1.36 0.10 -6.27
CA ARG A 21 2.41 -0.39 -5.38
C ARG A 21 3.79 0.17 -5.74
N GLU A 22 4.10 0.24 -7.03
CA GLU A 22 5.33 0.89 -7.51
C GLU A 22 5.41 2.35 -7.06
N VAL A 23 4.33 3.11 -7.27
CA VAL A 23 4.25 4.54 -6.90
C VAL A 23 4.31 4.71 -5.38
N VAL A 24 3.54 3.94 -4.62
CA VAL A 24 3.49 4.02 -3.16
C VAL A 24 4.85 3.69 -2.55
N ASN A 25 5.53 2.66 -3.04
CA ASN A 25 6.86 2.29 -2.55
C ASN A 25 7.90 3.38 -2.84
N ALA A 26 7.83 4.04 -4.00
CA ALA A 26 8.70 5.17 -4.31
C ALA A 26 8.49 6.34 -3.33
N VAL A 27 7.23 6.77 -3.14
CA VAL A 27 6.89 7.86 -2.21
C VAL A 27 7.23 7.51 -0.77
N ALA A 28 7.00 6.27 -0.35
CA ALA A 28 7.32 5.81 0.99
C ALA A 28 8.82 5.88 1.30
N ALA A 29 9.66 5.53 0.33
CA ALA A 29 11.11 5.66 0.44
C ALA A 29 11.54 7.13 0.55
N GLU A 30 10.97 8.01 -0.27
CA GLU A 30 11.25 9.46 -0.24
C GLU A 30 10.83 10.09 1.10
N CYS A 31 9.70 9.68 1.65
CA CYS A 31 9.14 10.23 2.89
C CYS A 31 9.63 9.52 4.16
N ALA A 32 10.42 8.45 4.03
CA ALA A 32 10.84 7.58 5.13
C ALA A 32 9.68 7.07 5.99
N VAL A 33 8.59 6.63 5.35
CA VAL A 33 7.39 6.09 6.00
C VAL A 33 7.19 4.60 5.69
N GLY A 34 6.53 3.89 6.61
CA GLY A 34 6.19 2.48 6.42
C GLY A 34 4.99 2.28 5.50
N VAL A 35 5.02 1.21 4.70
CA VAL A 35 3.89 0.73 3.89
C VAL A 35 3.44 -0.63 4.41
N GLN A 36 2.14 -0.82 4.51
CA GLN A 36 1.50 -2.12 4.74
C GLN A 36 0.49 -2.40 3.64
N GLU A 37 0.43 -3.64 3.19
CA GLU A 37 -0.48 -4.08 2.13
C GLU A 37 -1.58 -4.96 2.70
N VAL A 38 -2.80 -4.73 2.23
CA VAL A 38 -3.99 -5.46 2.67
C VAL A 38 -4.72 -5.97 1.43
N ASP A 39 -5.00 -7.27 1.37
CA ASP A 39 -5.81 -7.88 0.31
C ASP A 39 -7.29 -7.86 0.70
N ILE A 40 -8.07 -7.05 0.00
CA ILE A 40 -9.51 -6.84 0.25
C ILE A 40 -10.36 -8.10 0.01
N THR A 41 -9.84 -9.12 -0.67
CA THR A 41 -10.57 -10.37 -0.90
C THR A 41 -10.50 -11.32 0.28
N THR A 42 -9.50 -11.14 1.12
CA THR A 42 -9.29 -11.92 2.35
C THR A 42 -9.54 -11.09 3.60
N ASP A 43 -9.73 -9.78 3.45
CA ASP A 43 -9.99 -8.88 4.55
C ASP A 43 -11.43 -9.04 5.05
N PRO A 44 -11.64 -9.24 6.36
CA PRO A 44 -12.96 -9.44 6.93
C PRO A 44 -13.75 -8.14 7.19
N ASP A 45 -13.16 -6.94 7.04
CA ASP A 45 -13.77 -5.63 7.35
C ASP A 45 -13.93 -4.72 6.10
#